data_AF-A0A9W8LPY0-F1
#
_entry.id   AF-A0A9W8LPY0-F1
#
_cell.length_a   1.000
_cell.length_b   1.000
_cell.length_c   1.000
_cell.angle_alpha   90.00
_cell.angle_beta   90.00
_cell.angle_gamma   90.00
#
_symmetry.space_group_name_H-M   'P 1'
#
loop_
_entity.id
_entity.type
_entity.pdbx_description
1 polymer ?
#
loop_
_entity_poly.entity_id
_entity_poly.type
_entity_poly.pdbx_seq_one_letter_code
_entity_poly.pdbx_strand_id
1 'polypeptide(L)'
;MVPCETYLVQPGWFDIFFPTNFELLQQVYNVVCRASAAANGLGKSQVWSQRNFALQNADLPKTSTRSGENPMLEFYENNKFLLS
;
A
#
# COMPACT_ATOMS: atom_id res chain seq x y z
N MET A 1 -16.31 7.81 0.75
CA MET A 1 -16.57 6.37 0.73
C MET A 1 -17.85 6.13 1.53
N VAL A 2 -18.81 5.38 0.99
CA VAL A 2 -20.04 5.04 1.74
C VAL A 2 -19.75 3.77 2.54
N PRO A 3 -19.76 3.82 3.88
CA PRO A 3 -19.53 2.62 4.68
C PRO A 3 -20.67 1.63 4.46
N CYS A 4 -20.33 0.37 4.17
CA CYS A 4 -21.26 -0.72 3.99
C CYS A 4 -20.97 -1.79 5.05
N GLU A 5 -22.01 -2.37 5.65
CA GLU A 5 -21.86 -3.42 6.67
C GLU A 5 -21.54 -4.79 6.07
N THR A 6 -21.73 -4.96 4.76
CA THR A 6 -21.49 -6.20 4.02
C THR A 6 -20.99 -5.90 2.61
N TYR A 7 -20.24 -6.84 2.01
CA TYR A 7 -19.88 -6.80 0.59
C TYR A 7 -21.02 -7.28 -0.32
N LEU A 8 -22.10 -7.84 0.24
CA LEU A 8 -23.29 -8.29 -0.50
C LEU A 8 -24.22 -7.11 -0.85
N VAL A 9 -23.66 -6.05 -1.43
CA VAL A 9 -24.36 -4.86 -1.91
C VAL A 9 -24.89 -5.08 -3.34
N GLN A 10 -25.66 -4.12 -3.85
CA GLN A 10 -26.17 -4.20 -5.23
C GLN A 10 -25.01 -4.33 -6.24
N PRO A 11 -24.98 -5.41 -7.05
CA PRO A 11 -23.88 -5.63 -7.99
C PRO A 11 -23.71 -4.48 -8.98
N GLY A 12 -22.46 -4.05 -9.19
CA GLY A 12 -22.10 -3.00 -10.14
C GLY A 12 -22.23 -1.57 -9.63
N TRP A 13 -22.69 -1.36 -8.39
CA TRP A 13 -22.83 -0.02 -7.80
C TRP A 13 -21.69 0.39 -6.87
N PHE A 14 -20.97 -0.58 -6.32
CA PHE A 14 -19.91 -0.35 -5.34
C PHE A 14 -18.61 -1.01 -5.78
N ASP A 15 -17.50 -0.34 -5.48
CA ASP A 15 -16.18 -0.94 -5.54
C ASP A 15 -15.93 -1.75 -4.26
N ILE A 16 -15.50 -3.00 -4.40
CA ILE A 16 -15.33 -3.94 -3.30
C ILE A 16 -13.86 -4.37 -3.27
N PHE A 17 -13.20 -4.06 -2.17
CA PHE A 17 -11.80 -4.42 -1.94
C PHE A 17 -11.68 -5.56 -0.92
N PHE A 18 -10.73 -6.45 -1.16
CA PHE A 18 -10.30 -7.45 -0.19
C PHE A 18 -8.90 -7.08 0.33
N PRO A 19 -8.58 -7.39 1.60
CA PRO A 19 -7.24 -7.13 2.11
C PRO A 19 -6.21 -7.97 1.36
N THR A 20 -5.18 -7.31 0.84
CA THR A 20 -4.06 -7.97 0.18
C THR A 20 -3.10 -8.54 1.24
N ASN A 21 -2.71 -9.81 1.10
CA ASN A 21 -1.60 -10.38 1.85
C ASN A 21 -0.27 -9.96 1.18
N PHE A 22 0.34 -8.88 1.68
CA PHE A 22 1.53 -8.29 1.09
C PHE A 22 2.78 -9.15 1.26
N GLU A 23 2.84 -9.94 2.33
CA GLU A 23 3.93 -10.87 2.60
C GLU A 23 3.94 -12.00 1.57
N LEU A 24 2.78 -12.57 1.26
CA LEU A 24 2.63 -13.55 0.18
C LEU A 24 2.90 -12.93 -1.20
N LEU A 25 2.35 -11.73 -1.46
CA LEU A 25 2.59 -11.01 -2.71
C LEU A 25 4.09 -10.79 -2.95
N GLN A 26 4.82 -10.36 -1.92
CA GLN A 26 6.27 -10.17 -1.98
C GLN A 26 7.01 -11.48 -2.32
N GLN A 27 6.61 -12.60 -1.69
CA GLN A 27 7.21 -13.91 -1.98
C GLN A 27 6.98 -14.31 -3.43
N VAL A 28 5.74 -14.20 -3.94
CA VAL A 28 5.40 -14.51 -5.32
C VAL A 28 6.19 -13.61 -6.28
N TYR A 29 6.23 -12.32 -6.02
CA TYR A 29 6.99 -11.36 -6.83
C TYR A 29 8.48 -11.71 -6.87
N ASN A 30 9.05 -12.12 -5.74
CA ASN A 30 10.46 -12.51 -5.69
C ASN A 30 10.76 -13.76 -6.52
N VAL A 31 9.86 -14.75 -6.49
CA VAL A 31 10.02 -15.98 -7.28
C VAL A 31 9.88 -15.70 -8.78
N VAL A 32 8.86 -14.93 -9.18
CA VAL A 32 8.53 -14.74 -10.60
C VAL A 32 9.42 -13.70 -11.27
N CYS A 33 9.58 -12.54 -10.63
CA CYS A 33 10.22 -11.38 -11.24
C CYS A 33 11.69 -11.24 -10.86
N ARG A 34 12.13 -11.92 -9.78
CA ARG A 34 13.44 -11.69 -9.16
C ARG A 34 14.26 -12.96 -8.93
N ALA A 35 13.95 -14.05 -9.64
CA ALA A 35 14.70 -15.30 -9.56
C ALA A 35 16.22 -15.09 -9.71
N SER A 36 16.65 -14.15 -10.58
CA SER A 36 18.06 -13.80 -10.81
C SER A 36 18.50 -12.50 -10.13
N ALA A 37 17.69 -11.91 -9.26
CA ALA A 37 17.97 -10.58 -8.71
C ALA A 37 19.27 -10.50 -7.91
N ALA A 38 19.67 -11.58 -7.23
CA ALA A 38 20.95 -11.66 -6.53
C ALA A 38 22.14 -11.59 -7.52
N ALA A 39 22.02 -12.22 -8.69
CA ALA A 39 23.04 -12.17 -9.74
C ALA A 39 23.11 -10.79 -10.43
N ASN A 40 21.99 -10.06 -10.45
CA ASN A 40 21.89 -8.74 -11.08
C ASN A 40 22.13 -7.57 -10.11
N GLY A 41 22.54 -7.84 -8.86
CA GLY A 41 22.79 -6.81 -7.85
C GLY A 41 21.55 -6.04 -7.38
N LEU A 42 20.34 -6.54 -7.67
CA LEU A 42 19.10 -5.87 -7.28
C LEU A 42 18.80 -6.15 -5.79
N GLY A 43 18.72 -5.11 -4.95
CA GLY A 43 18.45 -5.21 -3.51
C GLY A 43 17.03 -5.74 -3.19
N LYS A 44 16.84 -6.44 -2.07
CA LYS A 44 15.58 -7.16 -1.74
C LYS A 44 14.33 -6.27 -1.87
N SER A 45 13.25 -6.84 -2.42
CA SER A 45 11.93 -6.18 -2.37
C SER A 45 11.50 -5.96 -0.92
N GLN A 46 10.71 -4.92 -0.67
CA GLN A 46 10.30 -4.51 0.67
C GLN A 46 8.80 -4.23 0.71
N VAL A 47 8.17 -4.53 1.84
CA VAL A 47 6.79 -4.13 2.11
C VAL A 47 6.83 -3.01 3.15
N TRP A 48 6.31 -1.85 2.80
CA TRP A 48 6.28 -0.69 3.69
C TRP A 48 4.86 -0.33 4.08
N SER A 49 4.66 0.21 5.28
CA SER A 49 3.42 0.87 5.63
C SER A 49 3.27 2.17 4.83
N GLN A 50 2.03 2.62 4.66
CA GLN A 50 1.73 3.93 4.08
C GLN A 50 2.56 5.04 4.72
N ARG A 51 2.58 5.08 6.06
CA ARG A 51 3.27 6.10 6.83
C ARG A 51 4.77 6.11 6.52
N ASN A 52 5.42 4.95 6.52
CA ASN A 52 6.86 4.86 6.26
C ASN A 52 7.19 5.32 4.83
N PHE A 53 6.34 4.96 3.87
CA PHE A 53 6.48 5.42 2.49
C PHE A 53 6.34 6.94 2.37
N ALA A 54 5.29 7.52 2.97
CA ALA A 54 5.08 8.96 2.93
C ALA A 54 6.19 9.74 3.65
N LEU A 55 6.68 9.28 4.81
CA LEU A 55 7.76 9.94 5.53
C LEU A 55 9.06 10.04 4.71
N GLN A 56 9.36 9.03 3.90
CA GLN A 56 10.58 9.03 3.09
C GLN A 56 10.42 9.70 1.73
N ASN A 57 9.21 9.67 1.15
CA ASN A 57 9.03 10.00 -0.27
C ASN A 57 8.12 11.20 -0.53
N ALA A 58 7.33 11.65 0.45
CA ALA A 58 6.37 12.74 0.25
C ALA A 58 6.89 14.10 0.74
N ASP A 59 6.41 15.17 0.10
CA ASP A 59 6.53 16.54 0.59
C ASP A 59 5.47 16.76 1.69
N LEU A 60 5.80 16.40 2.93
CA LEU A 60 4.84 16.37 4.05
C LEU A 60 4.08 17.68 4.28
N PRO A 61 4.70 18.88 4.18
CA PRO A 61 3.97 20.14 4.24
C PRO A 61 2.82 20.25 3.23
N LYS A 62 2.96 19.62 2.04
CA LYS A 62 1.91 19.60 1.01
C LYS A 62 0.86 18.52 1.24
N THR A 63 1.11 17.58 2.14
CA THR A 63 0.12 16.53 2.49
C THR A 63 -0.68 16.86 3.74
N SER A 64 -0.36 17.96 4.43
CA SER A 64 -1.16 18.47 5.55
C SER A 64 -2.39 19.24 5.05
N THR A 65 -3.52 19.03 5.72
CA THR A 65 -4.76 19.78 5.47
C THR A 65 -4.66 21.19 6.04
N ARG A 66 -5.63 22.06 5.68
CA ARG A 66 -5.74 23.40 6.27
C ARG A 66 -6.01 23.37 7.78
N SER A 67 -6.62 22.29 8.28
CA SER A 67 -6.93 22.08 9.69
C SER A 67 -5.78 21.45 10.49
N GLY A 68 -4.71 21.02 9.82
CA GLY A 68 -3.44 20.62 10.44
C GLY A 68 -3.19 19.12 10.47
N GLU A 69 -4.18 18.28 10.20
CA GLU A 69 -3.99 16.83 10.08
C GLU A 69 -3.18 16.47 8.84
N ASN A 70 -2.48 15.33 8.86
CA ASN A 70 -1.83 14.78 7.68
C ASN A 70 -2.42 13.41 7.32
N PRO A 71 -3.48 13.36 6.48
CA PRO A 71 -4.16 12.12 6.12
C PRO A 71 -3.23 11.04 5.57
N MET A 72 -2.16 11.43 4.87
CA MET A 72 -1.18 10.50 4.30
C MET A 72 -0.34 9.78 5.37
N LEU A 73 -0.25 10.34 6.57
CA LEU A 73 0.47 9.76 7.71
C LEU A 73 -0.46 9.09 8.74
N GLU A 74 -1.74 9.48 8.77
CA GLU A 74 -2.65 9.18 9.88
C GLU A 74 -3.87 8.34 9.47
N PHE A 75 -4.43 8.49 8.26
CA PHE A 75 -5.75 7.92 7.96
C PHE A 75 -5.71 6.56 7.27
N TYR A 76 -4.61 6.24 6.58
CA TYR A 76 -4.48 5.04 5.75
C TYR A 76 -3.52 4.01 6.37
N GLU A 77 -3.63 3.76 7.67
CA GLU A 77 -2.74 2.87 8.42
C GLU A 77 -2.75 1.42 7.91
N ASN A 78 -3.86 0.98 7.32
CA ASN A 78 -4.04 -0.35 6.74
C ASN A 78 -3.49 -0.48 5.30
N ASN A 79 -3.02 0.60 4.69
CA ASN A 79 -2.42 0.58 3.36
C ASN A 79 -0.92 0.25 3.45
N LYS A 80 -0.45 -0.57 2.52
CA LYS A 80 0.96 -0.97 2.38
C LYS A 80 1.42 -0.83 0.93
N PHE A 81 2.72 -0.64 0.76
CA PHE A 81 3.40 -0.60 -0.53
C PHE A 81 4.33 -1.80 -0.69
N LEU A 82 4.34 -2.41 -1.88
CA LEU A 82 5.42 -3.29 -2.30
C LEU A 82 6.43 -2.47 -3.12
N LEU A 83 7.66 -2.40 -2.64
CA LEU A 83 8.78 -1.72 -3.30
C LEU A 83 9.72 -2.77 -3.89
N SER A 84 10.11 -2.60 -5.16
CA SER A 84 10.94 -3.53 -5.92
C SER A 84 12.22 -2.90 -6.41
#